data_AF-A0A7D4BWA3-F1
#
_entry.id   AF-A0A7D4BWA3-F1
#
_cell.length_a   1.000
_cell.length_b   1.000
_cell.length_c   1.000
_cell.angle_alpha   90.00
_cell.angle_beta   90.00
_cell.angle_gamma   90.00
#
_symmetry.space_group_name_H-M   'P 1'
#
loop_
_entity.id
_entity.type
_entity.pdbx_description
1 polymer ?
#
loop_
_entity_poly.entity_id
_entity_poly.type
_entity_poly.pdbx_seq_one_letter_code
_entity_poly.pdbx_strand_id
1 'polypeptide(L)'
;MALMLAAGWGLLALVAALYPQYGVFYDSASYNSLAYQLAVLALALSLFTGYYGWLSRYLRPGSLVGGALLGLAVLLGLLQWRAPSSAFLLSWPLLAAILAWGLRVLQATSPTRQPAIGVVDWLLALPAILLLSQVIYLLLIIFGLGMLLLIAVLLLAILLALLLPVLLPVLSSPAMPGRRPATSWLLPGLALAEVLVALALGHATRQPTADQPQQTHLFYALDAAKGQAYWLSAARQPDAWTRHVLTHPQYGPLPALFPQQRPVLQQAAPPLALAPAGLTLLADSQLTGGRVVRFLLKPGRPAISSLLLHIEKGSRLRAMRVAGQAVPATELSSAEQATELTFLAPHPEGEQLELELTGPEPLQLAITTRSLGLPPVPDLPPLPSTLVPAPGYNSFTTQVRQLYQL
;
A
#
# COMPACT_ATOMS: atom_id res chain seq x y z
N MET A 1 -11.29 -5.37 20.55
CA MET A 1 -10.63 -4.56 19.50
C MET A 1 -9.11 -4.61 19.60
N ALA A 2 -8.47 -4.03 20.62
CA ALA A 2 -7.00 -4.01 20.74
C ALA A 2 -6.33 -5.39 20.59
N LEU A 3 -6.87 -6.42 21.27
CA LEU A 3 -6.39 -7.79 21.16
C LEU A 3 -6.46 -8.35 19.72
N MET A 4 -7.55 -8.07 19.00
CA MET A 4 -7.73 -8.51 17.61
C MET A 4 -6.72 -7.82 16.68
N LEU A 5 -6.49 -6.52 16.89
CA LEU A 5 -5.51 -5.75 16.10
C LEU A 5 -4.08 -6.24 16.36
N ALA A 6 -3.73 -6.48 17.63
CA ALA A 6 -2.41 -6.98 18.00
C ALA A 6 -2.17 -8.40 17.43
N ALA A 7 -3.16 -9.29 17.52
CA ALA A 7 -3.07 -10.64 16.97
C ALA A 7 -3.02 -10.64 15.43
N GLY A 8 -3.85 -9.82 14.78
CA GLY A 8 -3.81 -9.63 13.33
C GLY A 8 -2.47 -9.07 12.85
N TRP A 9 -1.94 -8.07 13.54
CA TRP A 9 -0.61 -7.51 13.25
C TRP A 9 0.49 -8.56 13.43
N GLY A 10 0.45 -9.33 14.53
CA GLY A 10 1.42 -10.38 14.80
C GLY A 10 1.40 -11.47 13.72
N LEU A 11 0.21 -11.86 13.25
CA LEU A 11 0.07 -12.83 12.16
C LEU A 11 0.60 -12.27 10.84
N LEU A 12 0.30 -11.01 10.50
CA LEU A 12 0.84 -10.36 9.31
C LEU A 12 2.37 -10.24 9.36
N ALA A 13 2.93 -9.87 10.50
CA ALA A 13 4.36 -9.80 10.72
C ALA A 13 5.03 -11.18 10.55
N LEU A 14 4.39 -12.24 11.06
CA LEU A 14 4.86 -13.62 10.88
C LEU A 14 4.84 -14.02 9.40
N VAL A 15 3.76 -13.75 8.66
CA VAL A 15 3.66 -14.03 7.22
C VAL A 15 4.73 -13.26 6.44
N ALA A 16 4.93 -11.97 6.74
CA ALA A 16 5.96 -11.15 6.10
C ALA A 16 7.39 -11.66 6.38
N ALA A 17 7.64 -12.18 7.58
CA ALA A 17 8.93 -12.76 7.96
C ALA A 17 9.19 -14.11 7.28
N LEU A 18 8.15 -14.96 7.15
CA LEU A 18 8.26 -16.27 6.52
C LEU A 18 8.33 -16.19 4.98
N TYR A 19 7.69 -15.18 4.38
CA TYR A 19 7.60 -15.02 2.93
C TYR A 19 8.00 -13.60 2.50
N PRO A 20 9.29 -13.23 2.63
CA PRO A 20 9.76 -11.89 2.28
C PRO A 20 9.53 -11.54 0.80
N GLN A 21 9.38 -12.54 -0.08
CA GLN A 21 9.08 -12.33 -1.50
C GLN A 21 7.74 -11.63 -1.76
N TYR A 22 6.78 -11.69 -0.82
CA TYR A 22 5.51 -10.98 -1.00
C TYR A 22 5.66 -9.46 -0.90
N GLY A 23 6.73 -8.97 -0.26
CA GLY A 23 6.99 -7.53 -0.16
C GLY A 23 7.29 -6.82 -1.49
N VAL A 24 7.49 -7.58 -2.58
CA VAL A 24 7.65 -7.00 -3.93
C VAL A 24 6.30 -6.65 -4.56
N PHE A 25 5.21 -7.32 -4.15
CA PHE A 25 3.87 -6.98 -4.57
C PHE A 25 3.42 -5.67 -3.94
N TYR A 26 2.63 -4.90 -4.68
CA TYR A 26 1.96 -3.71 -4.13
C TYR A 26 1.12 -4.11 -2.91
N ASP A 27 1.36 -3.45 -1.77
CA ASP A 27 0.78 -3.79 -0.46
C ASP A 27 0.81 -5.30 -0.09
N SER A 28 1.82 -6.02 -0.59
CA SER A 28 1.95 -7.47 -0.41
C SER A 28 0.72 -8.26 -0.87
N ALA A 29 -0.03 -7.75 -1.84
CA ALA A 29 -1.18 -8.41 -2.47
C ALA A 29 -0.72 -9.52 -3.43
N SER A 30 -0.20 -10.62 -2.88
CA SER A 30 0.15 -11.82 -3.65
C SER A 30 -1.09 -12.60 -4.09
N TYR A 31 -0.91 -13.52 -5.04
CA TYR A 31 -1.98 -14.40 -5.56
C TYR A 31 -2.65 -15.29 -4.48
N ASN A 32 -1.98 -15.53 -3.36
CA ASN A 32 -2.50 -16.29 -2.21
C ASN A 32 -2.85 -15.43 -1.00
N SER A 33 -2.88 -14.10 -1.16
CA SER A 33 -3.19 -13.15 -0.08
C SER A 33 -4.54 -13.42 0.59
N LEU A 34 -5.56 -13.83 -0.17
CA LEU A 34 -6.88 -14.16 0.36
C LEU A 34 -6.83 -15.20 1.47
N ALA A 35 -6.01 -16.24 1.35
CA ALA A 35 -5.90 -17.28 2.37
C ALA A 35 -5.36 -16.71 3.70
N TYR A 36 -4.33 -15.87 3.65
CA TYR A 36 -3.80 -15.21 4.84
C TYR A 36 -4.75 -14.15 5.42
N GLN A 37 -5.48 -13.42 4.56
CA GLN A 37 -6.51 -12.48 5.00
C GLN A 37 -7.63 -13.18 5.76
N LEU A 38 -8.13 -14.32 5.23
CA LEU A 38 -9.12 -15.15 5.91
C LEU A 38 -8.58 -15.67 7.25
N ALA A 39 -7.31 -16.09 7.31
CA ALA A 39 -6.68 -16.47 8.58
C ALA A 39 -6.68 -15.31 9.61
N VAL A 40 -6.39 -14.08 9.18
CA VAL A 40 -6.42 -12.89 10.06
C VAL A 40 -7.85 -12.60 10.55
N LEU A 41 -8.85 -12.64 9.67
CA LEU A 41 -10.25 -12.40 10.04
C LEU A 41 -10.81 -13.51 10.93
N ALA A 42 -10.49 -14.78 10.65
CA ALA A 42 -10.89 -15.93 11.45
C ALA A 42 -10.24 -15.89 12.85
N LEU A 43 -8.98 -15.46 12.95
CA LEU A 43 -8.30 -15.23 14.23
C LEU A 43 -9.01 -14.14 15.04
N ALA A 44 -9.35 -13.02 14.39
CA ALA A 44 -10.08 -11.93 15.00
C ALA A 44 -11.47 -12.38 15.48
N LEU A 45 -12.20 -13.17 14.67
CA LEU A 45 -13.48 -13.78 15.03
C LEU A 45 -13.37 -14.72 16.23
N SER A 46 -12.36 -15.61 16.24
CA SER A 46 -12.10 -16.54 17.33
C SER A 46 -11.83 -15.81 18.65
N LEU A 47 -10.98 -14.77 18.60
CA LEU A 47 -10.66 -13.95 19.77
C LEU A 47 -11.88 -13.18 20.28
N PHE A 48 -12.67 -12.57 19.39
CA PHE A 48 -13.87 -11.83 19.77
C PHE A 48 -14.90 -12.75 20.44
N THR A 49 -15.22 -13.87 19.79
CA THR A 49 -16.25 -14.81 20.24
C THR A 49 -15.84 -15.55 21.50
N GLY A 50 -14.57 -15.94 21.61
CA GLY A 50 -14.01 -16.52 22.83
C GLY A 50 -14.02 -15.53 24.00
N TYR A 51 -13.63 -14.27 23.76
CA TYR A 51 -13.62 -13.23 24.79
C TYR A 51 -15.03 -12.92 25.32
N TYR A 52 -16.01 -12.66 24.43
CA TYR A 52 -17.38 -12.36 24.84
C TYR A 52 -18.11 -13.58 25.41
N GLY A 53 -17.83 -14.79 24.90
CA GLY A 53 -18.32 -16.03 25.49
C GLY A 53 -17.73 -16.32 26.87
N TRP A 54 -16.48 -15.93 27.12
CA TRP A 54 -15.89 -16.01 28.46
C TRP A 54 -16.50 -14.96 29.41
N LEU A 55 -16.66 -13.72 28.95
CA LEU A 55 -17.29 -12.62 29.69
C LEU A 55 -18.74 -12.93 30.11
N SER A 56 -19.49 -13.66 29.28
CA SER A 56 -20.87 -14.06 29.61
C SER A 56 -20.98 -15.02 30.80
N ARG A 57 -19.86 -15.56 31.31
CA ARG A 57 -19.82 -16.29 32.59
C ARG A 57 -19.93 -15.37 33.81
N TYR A 58 -19.50 -14.12 33.66
CA TYR A 58 -19.37 -13.16 34.77
C TYR A 58 -20.39 -12.02 34.68
N LEU A 59 -20.77 -11.63 33.47
CA LEU A 59 -21.60 -10.47 33.21
C LEU A 59 -22.97 -10.87 32.66
N ARG A 60 -23.98 -10.05 32.97
CA ARG A 60 -25.33 -10.23 32.42
C ARG A 60 -25.30 -9.95 30.92
N PRO A 61 -26.04 -10.72 30.10
CA PRO A 61 -26.06 -10.50 28.65
C PRO A 61 -26.48 -9.07 28.26
N GLY A 62 -27.43 -8.48 28.98
CA GLY A 62 -27.85 -7.09 28.76
C GLY A 62 -26.73 -6.07 28.99
N SER A 63 -25.87 -6.28 29.98
CA SER A 63 -24.72 -5.42 30.25
C SER A 63 -23.64 -5.53 29.17
N LEU A 64 -23.44 -6.72 28.60
CA LEU A 64 -22.48 -6.93 27.51
C LEU A 64 -22.92 -6.21 26.23
N VAL A 65 -24.18 -6.39 25.83
CA VAL A 65 -24.75 -5.71 24.66
C VAL A 65 -24.80 -4.21 24.89
N GLY A 66 -25.35 -3.77 26.02
CA GLY A 66 -25.45 -2.35 26.35
C GLY A 66 -24.09 -1.65 26.39
N GLY A 67 -23.06 -2.28 26.98
CA GLY A 67 -21.70 -1.75 26.99
C GLY A 67 -21.07 -1.66 25.59
N ALA A 68 -21.27 -2.67 24.75
CA ALA A 68 -20.80 -2.65 23.37
C ALA A 68 -21.47 -1.53 22.55
N LEU A 69 -22.81 -1.44 22.62
CA LEU A 69 -23.58 -0.41 21.90
C LEU A 69 -23.28 1.00 22.42
N LEU A 70 -23.07 1.17 23.74
CA LEU A 70 -22.66 2.45 24.31
C LEU A 70 -21.29 2.88 23.79
N GLY A 71 -20.32 1.96 23.75
CA GLY A 71 -19.01 2.23 23.15
C GLY A 71 -19.10 2.63 21.68
N LEU A 72 -19.96 1.96 20.90
CA LEU A 72 -20.22 2.32 19.52
C LEU A 72 -20.96 3.66 19.38
N ALA A 73 -21.86 4.02 20.30
CA ALA A 73 -22.51 5.33 20.30
C ALA A 73 -21.52 6.46 20.57
N VAL A 74 -20.56 6.26 21.49
CA VAL A 74 -19.46 7.20 21.72
C VAL A 74 -18.58 7.32 20.47
N LEU A 75 -18.25 6.19 19.84
CA LEU A 75 -17.49 6.19 18.58
C LEU A 75 -18.24 6.94 17.46
N LEU A 76 -19.56 6.74 17.34
CA LEU A 76 -20.38 7.48 16.38
C LEU A 76 -20.33 8.98 16.62
N GLY A 77 -20.43 9.43 17.88
CA GLY A 77 -20.29 10.84 18.23
C GLY A 77 -18.93 11.42 17.83
N LEU A 78 -17.85 10.67 18.06
CA LEU A 78 -16.49 11.05 17.62
C LEU A 78 -16.38 11.12 16.09
N LEU A 79 -16.98 10.17 15.37
CA LEU A 79 -17.00 10.17 13.91
C LEU A 79 -17.78 11.35 13.35
N GLN A 80 -18.94 11.68 13.92
CA GLN A 80 -19.71 12.87 13.49
C GLN A 80 -18.90 14.15 13.65
N TRP A 81 -18.05 14.24 14.68
CA TRP A 81 -17.20 15.40 14.91
C TRP A 81 -15.98 15.48 13.98
N ARG A 82 -15.26 14.36 13.79
CA ARG A 82 -13.97 14.35 13.06
C ARG A 82 -14.08 13.95 11.59
N ALA A 83 -15.06 13.15 11.25
CA ALA A 83 -15.23 12.56 9.92
C ALA A 83 -16.73 12.37 9.61
N PRO A 84 -17.50 13.47 9.52
CA PRO A 84 -18.97 13.40 9.38
C PRO A 84 -19.42 12.59 8.16
N SER A 85 -18.62 12.61 7.08
CA SER A 85 -18.84 11.81 5.87
C SER A 85 -18.72 10.30 6.08
N SER A 86 -18.09 9.82 7.17
CA SER A 86 -17.94 8.41 7.49
C SER A 86 -18.96 7.90 8.52
N ALA A 87 -19.65 8.82 9.21
CA ALA A 87 -20.57 8.47 10.30
C ALA A 87 -21.71 7.55 9.84
N PHE A 88 -22.12 7.63 8.56
CA PHE A 88 -23.16 6.76 7.99
C PHE A 88 -22.85 5.26 8.12
N LEU A 89 -21.57 4.88 8.18
CA LEU A 89 -21.13 3.49 8.35
C LEU A 89 -21.59 2.89 9.69
N LEU A 90 -21.84 3.74 10.70
CA LEU A 90 -22.24 3.30 12.02
C LEU A 90 -23.66 3.77 12.39
N SER A 91 -24.16 4.90 11.86
CA SER A 91 -25.48 5.44 12.19
C SER A 91 -26.63 4.43 12.03
N TRP A 92 -26.80 3.86 10.82
CA TRP A 92 -27.91 2.93 10.54
C TRP A 92 -27.72 1.57 11.23
N PRO A 93 -26.53 0.93 11.17
CA PRO A 93 -26.31 -0.31 11.89
C PRO A 93 -26.51 -0.19 13.40
N LEU A 94 -26.04 0.90 14.01
CA LEU A 94 -26.18 1.12 15.44
C LEU A 94 -27.63 1.35 15.83
N LEU A 95 -28.39 2.14 15.06
CA LEU A 95 -29.81 2.33 15.30
C LEU A 95 -30.56 0.99 15.28
N ALA A 96 -30.32 0.16 14.26
CA ALA A 96 -30.94 -1.15 14.14
C ALA A 96 -30.54 -2.10 15.28
N ALA A 97 -29.27 -2.09 15.69
CA ALA A 97 -28.78 -2.90 16.81
C ALA A 97 -29.37 -2.46 18.17
N ILE A 98 -29.55 -1.14 18.39
CA ILE A 98 -30.24 -0.61 19.57
C ILE A 98 -31.71 -1.03 19.59
N LEU A 99 -32.40 -0.96 18.45
CA LEU A 99 -33.78 -1.43 18.32
C LEU A 99 -33.90 -2.92 18.61
N ALA A 100 -33.01 -3.75 18.04
CA ALA A 100 -32.96 -5.18 18.29
C ALA A 100 -32.76 -5.47 19.78
N TRP A 101 -31.79 -4.78 20.41
CA TRP A 101 -31.55 -4.93 21.84
C TRP A 101 -32.76 -4.49 22.68
N GLY A 102 -33.39 -3.37 22.36
CA GLY A 102 -34.59 -2.87 23.04
C GLY A 102 -35.76 -3.84 22.98
N LEU A 103 -36.05 -4.40 21.80
CA LEU A 103 -37.09 -5.43 21.63
C LEU A 103 -36.81 -6.67 22.49
N ARG A 104 -35.55 -7.11 22.56
CA ARG A 104 -35.17 -8.26 23.39
C ARG A 104 -35.29 -7.97 24.88
N VAL A 105 -35.01 -6.75 25.31
CA VAL A 105 -35.23 -6.32 26.72
C VAL A 105 -36.72 -6.34 27.06
N LEU A 106 -37.59 -5.89 26.15
CA LEU A 106 -39.05 -5.93 26.34
C LEU A 106 -39.62 -7.35 26.37
N GLN A 107 -39.02 -8.27 25.61
CA GLN A 107 -39.42 -9.69 25.57
C GLN A 107 -38.78 -10.54 26.68
N ALA A 108 -37.80 -10.02 27.41
CA ALA A 108 -37.08 -10.77 28.43
C ALA A 108 -37.98 -11.04 29.63
N THR A 109 -38.26 -12.32 29.91
CA THR A 109 -39.04 -12.74 31.08
C THR A 109 -38.22 -12.74 32.37
N SER A 110 -36.88 -12.67 32.27
CA SER A 110 -35.96 -12.62 33.40
C SER A 110 -34.68 -11.88 33.00
N PRO A 111 -34.03 -11.12 33.93
CA PRO A 111 -32.77 -10.43 33.67
C PRO A 111 -31.60 -11.36 33.32
N THR A 112 -31.74 -12.68 33.52
CA THR A 112 -30.70 -13.68 33.24
C THR A 112 -31.01 -14.59 32.04
N ARG A 113 -32.23 -14.53 31.48
CA ARG A 113 -32.61 -15.32 30.29
C ARG A 113 -32.87 -14.40 29.11
N GLN A 114 -32.24 -14.71 27.98
CA GLN A 114 -32.55 -14.06 26.71
C GLN A 114 -33.67 -14.82 25.98
N PRO A 115 -34.55 -14.12 25.25
CA PRO A 115 -35.51 -14.75 24.35
C PRO A 115 -34.77 -15.52 23.23
N ALA A 116 -35.44 -16.44 22.56
CA ALA A 116 -34.90 -17.10 21.37
C ALA A 116 -34.64 -16.08 20.25
N ILE A 117 -33.68 -16.37 19.36
CA ILE A 117 -33.40 -15.51 18.21
C ILE A 117 -34.58 -15.60 17.24
N GLY A 118 -35.18 -14.46 16.91
CA GLY A 118 -36.29 -14.37 15.95
C GLY A 118 -35.87 -13.88 14.58
N VAL A 119 -36.77 -13.97 13.60
CA VAL A 119 -36.57 -13.41 12.24
C VAL A 119 -36.29 -11.90 12.29
N VAL A 120 -36.95 -11.19 13.21
CA VAL A 120 -36.76 -9.74 13.41
C VAL A 120 -35.33 -9.39 13.82
N ASP A 121 -34.68 -10.22 14.65
CA ASP A 121 -33.28 -9.99 15.06
C ASP A 121 -32.34 -10.02 13.84
N TRP A 122 -32.55 -10.98 12.92
CA TRP A 122 -31.78 -11.09 11.69
C TRP A 122 -32.06 -9.95 10.72
N LEU A 123 -33.31 -9.53 10.57
CA LEU A 123 -33.68 -8.37 9.75
C LEU A 123 -33.01 -7.08 10.25
N LEU A 124 -32.93 -6.89 11.57
CA LEU A 124 -32.26 -5.74 12.17
C LEU A 124 -30.72 -5.84 12.13
N ALA A 125 -30.17 -7.04 11.96
CA ALA A 125 -28.74 -7.25 11.71
C ALA A 125 -28.32 -6.94 10.27
N LEU A 126 -29.25 -6.99 9.29
CA LEU A 126 -28.94 -6.81 7.87
C LEU A 126 -28.22 -5.50 7.54
N PRO A 127 -28.59 -4.32 8.08
CA PRO A 127 -27.88 -3.08 7.77
C PRO A 127 -26.40 -3.14 8.14
N ALA A 128 -26.06 -3.75 9.28
CA ALA A 128 -24.68 -3.94 9.71
C ALA A 128 -23.93 -4.88 8.76
N ILE A 129 -24.54 -6.03 8.44
CA ILE A 129 -23.94 -7.05 7.59
C ILE A 129 -23.72 -6.50 6.19
N LEU A 130 -24.75 -5.96 5.53
CA LEU A 130 -24.67 -5.49 4.15
C LEU A 130 -23.66 -4.35 3.98
N LEU A 131 -23.65 -3.39 4.91
CA LEU A 131 -22.73 -2.25 4.82
C LEU A 131 -21.29 -2.65 5.18
N LEU A 132 -21.07 -3.24 6.36
CA LEU A 132 -19.71 -3.49 6.84
C LEU A 132 -19.04 -4.66 6.11
N SER A 133 -19.76 -5.71 5.72
CA SER A 133 -19.14 -6.81 4.96
C SER A 133 -18.63 -6.34 3.60
N GLN A 134 -19.37 -5.47 2.91
CA GLN A 134 -18.94 -4.90 1.64
C GLN A 134 -17.69 -4.04 1.81
N VAL A 135 -17.64 -3.17 2.83
CA VAL A 135 -16.44 -2.36 3.09
C VAL A 135 -15.26 -3.24 3.48
N ILE A 136 -15.46 -4.24 4.33
CA ILE A 136 -14.42 -5.22 4.68
C ILE A 136 -13.88 -5.88 3.41
N TYR A 137 -14.75 -6.39 2.54
CA TYR A 137 -14.36 -7.02 1.28
C TYR A 137 -13.55 -6.09 0.37
N LEU A 138 -13.95 -4.83 0.22
CA LEU A 138 -13.18 -3.85 -0.54
C LEU A 138 -11.79 -3.61 0.06
N LEU A 139 -11.68 -3.54 1.39
CA LEU A 139 -10.39 -3.41 2.06
C LEU A 139 -9.49 -4.62 1.85
N LEU A 140 -10.05 -5.84 1.80
CA LEU A 140 -9.30 -7.05 1.49
C LEU A 140 -8.69 -6.98 0.08
N ILE A 141 -9.44 -6.50 -0.91
CA ILE A 141 -8.96 -6.36 -2.29
C ILE A 141 -7.87 -5.29 -2.38
N ILE A 142 -8.11 -4.12 -1.78
CA ILE A 142 -7.25 -2.95 -1.98
C ILE A 142 -5.90 -3.11 -1.27
N PHE A 143 -5.89 -3.61 -0.03
CA PHE A 143 -4.72 -3.54 0.85
C PHE A 143 -3.93 -4.84 1.01
N GLY A 144 -4.31 -5.93 0.32
CA GLY A 144 -3.53 -7.17 0.34
C GLY A 144 -3.19 -7.63 1.76
N LEU A 145 -1.89 -7.78 2.05
CA LEU A 145 -1.37 -8.13 3.38
C LEU A 145 -0.69 -6.94 4.07
N GLY A 146 -0.88 -5.72 3.55
CA GLY A 146 -0.36 -4.49 4.10
C GLY A 146 -0.98 -4.14 5.45
N MET A 147 -0.37 -3.18 6.16
CA MET A 147 -0.81 -2.76 7.50
C MET A 147 -2.23 -2.21 7.52
N LEU A 148 -2.72 -1.65 6.41
CA LEU A 148 -4.07 -1.11 6.29
C LEU A 148 -5.15 -2.20 6.31
N LEU A 149 -4.80 -3.48 6.13
CA LEU A 149 -5.70 -4.61 6.38
C LEU A 149 -6.24 -4.62 7.82
N LEU A 150 -5.51 -4.05 8.79
CA LEU A 150 -5.97 -3.96 10.17
C LEU A 150 -7.22 -3.08 10.32
N ILE A 151 -7.52 -2.21 9.35
CA ILE A 151 -8.79 -1.48 9.29
C ILE A 151 -9.94 -2.47 9.07
N ALA A 152 -9.77 -3.50 8.24
CA ALA A 152 -10.78 -4.55 8.05
C ALA A 152 -11.02 -5.35 9.34
N VAL A 153 -9.96 -5.63 10.11
CA VAL A 153 -10.05 -6.26 11.45
C VAL A 153 -10.83 -5.37 12.43
N LEU A 154 -10.59 -4.05 12.39
CA LEU A 154 -11.34 -3.09 13.20
C LEU A 154 -12.82 -3.06 12.82
N LEU A 155 -13.14 -2.98 11.53
CA LEU A 155 -14.52 -3.01 11.04
C LEU A 155 -15.21 -4.34 11.34
N LEU A 156 -14.49 -5.46 11.27
CA LEU A 156 -15.01 -6.76 11.71
C LEU A 156 -15.34 -6.73 13.20
N ALA A 157 -14.51 -6.12 14.05
CA ALA A 157 -14.81 -5.99 15.47
C ALA A 157 -16.07 -5.14 15.72
N ILE A 158 -16.27 -4.07 14.95
CA ILE A 158 -17.49 -3.24 15.00
C ILE A 158 -18.70 -4.07 14.55
N LEU A 159 -18.59 -4.79 13.44
CA LEU A 159 -19.64 -5.67 12.93
C LEU A 159 -20.04 -6.71 13.98
N LEU A 160 -19.06 -7.41 14.58
CA LEU A 160 -19.33 -8.41 15.60
C LEU A 160 -19.93 -7.80 16.88
N ALA A 161 -19.56 -6.57 17.25
CA ALA A 161 -20.17 -5.84 18.35
C ALA A 161 -21.63 -5.45 18.07
N LEU A 162 -21.95 -5.05 16.84
CA LEU A 162 -23.32 -4.78 16.38
C LEU A 162 -24.17 -6.06 16.33
N LEU A 163 -23.55 -7.19 15.99
CA LEU A 163 -24.19 -8.52 15.95
C LEU A 163 -24.24 -9.21 17.31
N LEU A 164 -23.69 -8.61 18.35
CA LEU A 164 -23.65 -9.20 19.69
C LEU A 164 -25.03 -9.61 20.24
N PRO A 165 -26.15 -8.86 20.02
CA PRO A 165 -27.48 -9.32 20.42
C PRO A 165 -27.89 -10.68 19.82
N VAL A 166 -27.41 -10.98 18.62
CA VAL A 166 -27.68 -12.23 17.89
C VAL A 166 -26.65 -13.31 18.23
N LEU A 167 -25.40 -12.93 18.46
CA LEU A 167 -24.31 -13.87 18.75
C LEU A 167 -24.35 -14.43 20.17
N LEU A 168 -24.73 -13.64 21.18
CA LEU A 168 -24.65 -14.07 22.59
C LEU A 168 -25.38 -15.39 22.93
N PRO A 169 -26.61 -15.66 22.42
CA PRO A 169 -27.27 -16.95 22.63
C PRO A 169 -26.51 -18.15 22.06
N VAL A 170 -25.66 -17.93 21.05
CA VAL A 170 -24.81 -18.97 20.43
C VAL A 170 -23.53 -19.17 21.23
N LEU A 171 -22.99 -18.09 21.79
CA LEU A 171 -21.74 -18.09 22.58
C LEU A 171 -21.94 -18.61 24.01
N SER A 172 -23.18 -18.59 24.53
CA SER A 172 -23.49 -18.99 25.89
C SER A 172 -24.73 -19.89 25.93
N SER A 173 -24.61 -21.05 26.60
CA SER A 173 -25.79 -21.89 26.84
C SER A 173 -26.74 -21.21 27.81
N PRO A 174 -28.07 -21.27 27.59
CA PRO A 174 -29.04 -20.65 28.47
C PRO A 174 -28.92 -21.22 29.89
N ALA A 175 -29.00 -20.33 30.89
CA ALA A 175 -28.98 -20.71 32.29
C ALA A 175 -30.18 -21.62 32.61
N MET A 176 -29.90 -22.90 32.85
CA MET A 176 -30.83 -23.82 33.50
C MET A 176 -30.93 -23.47 34.98
N PRO A 177 -32.09 -23.65 35.63
CA PRO A 177 -32.21 -23.46 37.08
C PRO A 177 -31.14 -24.29 37.80
N GLY A 178 -30.27 -23.64 38.58
CA GLY A 178 -29.20 -24.29 39.35
C GLY A 178 -27.86 -24.52 38.62
N ARG A 179 -27.72 -24.15 37.33
CA ARG A 179 -26.44 -24.24 36.59
C ARG A 179 -26.00 -22.88 36.07
N ARG A 180 -24.72 -22.54 36.29
CA ARG A 180 -24.11 -21.33 35.70
C ARG A 180 -24.08 -21.45 34.17
N PRO A 181 -24.26 -20.34 33.42
CA PRO A 181 -24.14 -20.36 31.97
C PRO A 181 -22.74 -20.85 31.57
N ALA A 182 -22.69 -21.83 30.68
CA ALA A 182 -21.44 -22.38 30.14
C ALA A 182 -21.12 -21.69 28.81
N THR A 183 -19.86 -21.32 28.62
CA THR A 183 -19.36 -20.80 27.33
C THR A 183 -19.36 -21.92 26.31
N SER A 184 -19.95 -21.67 25.15
CA SER A 184 -19.78 -22.50 23.98
C SER A 184 -18.44 -22.18 23.33
N TRP A 185 -17.53 -23.15 23.31
CA TRP A 185 -16.24 -23.04 22.62
C TRP A 185 -16.31 -23.48 21.16
N LEU A 186 -17.50 -23.86 20.66
CA LEU A 186 -17.67 -24.37 19.30
C LEU A 186 -17.32 -23.30 18.26
N LEU A 187 -17.94 -22.12 18.34
CA LEU A 187 -17.70 -21.03 17.38
C LEU A 187 -16.24 -20.53 17.40
N PRO A 188 -15.61 -20.20 18.55
CA PRO A 188 -14.20 -19.81 18.56
C PRO A 188 -13.28 -20.95 18.14
N GLY A 189 -13.62 -22.21 18.44
CA GLY A 189 -12.87 -23.39 18.02
C GLY A 189 -12.93 -23.62 16.50
N LEU A 190 -14.10 -23.48 15.88
CA LEU A 190 -14.27 -23.56 14.43
C LEU A 190 -13.52 -22.43 13.72
N ALA A 191 -13.64 -21.19 14.22
CA ALA A 191 -12.88 -20.06 13.68
C ALA A 191 -11.36 -20.29 13.81
N LEU A 192 -10.90 -20.88 14.92
CA LEU A 192 -9.48 -21.23 15.07
C LEU A 192 -9.04 -22.35 14.12
N ALA A 193 -9.91 -23.35 13.87
CA ALA A 193 -9.65 -24.38 12.87
C ALA A 193 -9.55 -23.78 11.46
N GLU A 194 -10.39 -22.80 11.13
CA GLU A 194 -10.31 -22.05 9.87
C GLU A 194 -8.99 -21.31 9.73
N VAL A 195 -8.44 -20.71 10.80
CA VAL A 195 -7.09 -20.11 10.78
C VAL A 195 -6.07 -21.14 10.30
N LEU A 196 -6.07 -22.34 10.87
CA LEU A 196 -5.10 -23.39 10.52
C LEU A 196 -5.25 -23.84 9.06
N VAL A 197 -6.48 -24.03 8.60
CA VAL A 197 -6.77 -24.41 7.21
C VAL A 197 -6.32 -23.32 6.25
N ALA A 198 -6.65 -22.05 6.54
CA ALA A 198 -6.31 -20.93 5.69
C ALA A 198 -4.79 -20.68 5.63
N LEU A 199 -4.07 -20.84 6.74
CA LEU A 199 -2.60 -20.80 6.75
C LEU A 199 -1.98 -21.96 5.97
N ALA A 200 -2.52 -23.17 6.11
CA ALA A 200 -2.06 -24.33 5.36
C ALA A 200 -2.27 -24.14 3.84
N LEU A 201 -3.43 -23.62 3.43
CA LEU A 201 -3.72 -23.29 2.03
C LEU A 201 -2.77 -22.21 1.51
N GLY A 202 -2.59 -21.11 2.25
CA GLY A 202 -1.66 -20.05 1.88
C GLY A 202 -0.22 -20.56 1.71
N HIS A 203 0.23 -21.48 2.57
CA HIS A 203 1.53 -22.13 2.44
C HIS A 203 1.59 -23.07 1.24
N ALA A 204 0.56 -23.90 1.03
CA ALA A 204 0.53 -24.87 -0.05
C ALA A 204 0.57 -24.21 -1.43
N THR A 205 -0.08 -23.06 -1.58
CA THR A 205 -0.10 -22.30 -2.84
C THR A 205 1.04 -21.29 -2.95
N ARG A 206 2.11 -21.38 -2.14
CA ARG A 206 3.18 -20.36 -2.11
C ARG A 206 4.14 -20.35 -3.29
N GLN A 207 4.16 -21.42 -4.08
CA GLN A 207 5.11 -21.56 -5.18
C GLN A 207 4.56 -20.87 -6.43
N PRO A 208 5.36 -20.04 -7.12
CA PRO A 208 4.92 -19.38 -8.32
C PRO A 208 4.73 -20.35 -9.48
N THR A 209 3.73 -20.08 -10.29
CA THR A 209 3.42 -20.83 -11.53
C THR A 209 3.35 -19.86 -12.70
N ALA A 210 3.21 -20.37 -13.92
CA ALA A 210 3.03 -19.50 -15.09
C ALA A 210 1.72 -18.69 -15.02
N ASP A 211 0.66 -19.26 -14.44
CA ASP A 211 -0.65 -18.60 -14.27
C ASP A 211 -0.67 -17.63 -13.07
N GLN A 212 0.20 -17.86 -12.08
CA GLN A 212 0.36 -17.03 -10.89
C GLN A 212 1.84 -16.67 -10.71
N PRO A 213 2.39 -15.80 -11.58
CA PRO A 213 3.80 -15.48 -11.54
C PRO A 213 4.13 -14.60 -10.33
N GLN A 214 5.32 -14.81 -9.79
CA GLN A 214 5.87 -13.99 -8.72
C GLN A 214 6.43 -12.69 -9.32
N GLN A 215 6.18 -11.55 -8.64
CA GLN A 215 6.77 -10.29 -9.05
C GLN A 215 8.24 -10.21 -8.63
N THR A 216 9.07 -9.68 -9.52
CA THR A 216 10.49 -9.36 -9.28
C THR A 216 10.76 -7.90 -9.65
N HIS A 217 11.74 -7.28 -9.00
CA HIS A 217 12.07 -5.87 -9.25
C HIS A 217 13.58 -5.74 -9.44
N LEU A 218 13.99 -5.15 -10.55
CA LEU A 218 15.38 -4.81 -10.85
C LEU A 218 15.39 -3.64 -11.84
N PHE A 219 16.35 -2.73 -11.71
CA PHE A 219 16.62 -1.73 -12.73
C PHE A 219 18.09 -1.37 -12.78
N TYR A 220 18.50 -0.89 -13.95
CA TYR A 220 19.87 -0.48 -14.22
C TYR A 220 19.94 1.03 -14.24
N ALA A 221 20.91 1.61 -13.53
CA ALA A 221 21.18 3.04 -13.54
C ALA A 221 22.65 3.30 -13.93
N LEU A 222 22.88 4.23 -14.87
CA LEU A 222 24.20 4.67 -15.30
C LEU A 222 24.39 6.16 -15.00
N ASP A 223 25.43 6.48 -14.25
CA ASP A 223 26.06 7.80 -14.20
C ASP A 223 26.96 7.95 -15.42
N ALA A 224 26.48 8.60 -16.48
CA ALA A 224 27.27 8.78 -17.69
C ALA A 224 28.45 9.77 -17.48
N ALA A 225 28.35 10.67 -16.50
CA ALA A 225 29.40 11.64 -16.21
C ALA A 225 30.59 10.98 -15.48
N LYS A 226 30.31 10.02 -14.60
CA LYS A 226 31.34 9.29 -13.83
C LYS A 226 31.71 7.93 -14.42
N GLY A 227 30.96 7.44 -15.41
CA GLY A 227 31.13 6.09 -15.95
C GLY A 227 30.81 4.99 -14.94
N GLN A 228 29.93 5.26 -13.97
CA GLN A 228 29.57 4.33 -12.90
C GLN A 228 28.16 3.79 -13.12
N ALA A 229 27.96 2.48 -12.94
CA ALA A 229 26.64 1.87 -13.08
C ALA A 229 26.24 1.06 -11.85
N TYR A 230 24.93 0.90 -11.68
CA TYR A 230 24.32 0.27 -10.52
C TYR A 230 23.15 -0.63 -10.92
N TRP A 231 23.11 -1.81 -10.32
CA TRP A 231 21.91 -2.63 -10.21
C TRP A 231 21.14 -2.21 -8.96
N LEU A 232 19.87 -1.90 -9.12
CA LEU A 232 19.03 -1.36 -8.06
C LEU A 232 17.72 -2.14 -7.96
N SER A 233 17.23 -2.35 -6.74
CA SER A 233 15.95 -3.01 -6.48
C SER A 233 15.24 -2.43 -5.26
N ALA A 234 13.91 -2.27 -5.37
CA ALA A 234 13.06 -1.92 -4.24
C ALA A 234 12.85 -3.09 -3.27
N ALA A 235 13.18 -4.32 -3.68
CA ALA A 235 13.14 -5.49 -2.80
C ALA A 235 14.18 -5.36 -1.68
N ARG A 236 13.90 -5.94 -0.51
CA ARG A 236 14.85 -5.96 0.62
C ARG A 236 15.95 -7.00 0.47
N GLN A 237 15.74 -8.02 -0.36
CA GLN A 237 16.65 -9.13 -0.57
C GLN A 237 16.57 -9.60 -2.04
N PRO A 238 17.65 -10.16 -2.60
CA PRO A 238 17.61 -10.82 -3.90
C PRO A 238 16.69 -12.04 -3.91
N ASP A 239 15.81 -12.10 -4.92
CA ASP A 239 15.09 -13.31 -5.29
C ASP A 239 15.96 -14.28 -6.10
N ALA A 240 15.43 -15.46 -6.44
CA ALA A 240 16.18 -16.50 -7.14
C ALA A 240 16.75 -16.04 -8.49
N TRP A 241 16.09 -15.10 -9.19
CA TRP A 241 16.53 -14.63 -10.50
C TRP A 241 17.49 -13.44 -10.39
N THR A 242 17.19 -12.46 -9.54
CA THR A 242 18.05 -11.28 -9.32
C THR A 242 19.40 -11.63 -8.69
N ARG A 243 19.54 -12.77 -8.00
CA ARG A 243 20.83 -13.27 -7.49
C ARG A 243 21.92 -13.48 -8.54
N HIS A 244 21.56 -13.62 -9.82
CA HIS A 244 22.55 -13.70 -10.90
C HIS A 244 23.37 -12.42 -11.04
N VAL A 245 22.78 -11.26 -10.69
CA VAL A 245 23.45 -9.95 -10.77
C VAL A 245 23.66 -9.30 -9.41
N LEU A 246 22.81 -9.59 -8.41
CA LEU A 246 22.91 -9.12 -7.03
C LEU A 246 23.52 -10.22 -6.14
N THR A 247 24.81 -10.51 -6.32
CA THR A 247 25.56 -11.53 -5.58
C THR A 247 25.97 -11.08 -4.18
N HIS A 248 26.40 -9.82 -4.06
CA HIS A 248 26.80 -9.19 -2.80
C HIS A 248 26.20 -7.79 -2.67
N PRO A 249 24.85 -7.68 -2.70
CA PRO A 249 24.21 -6.39 -2.66
C PRO A 249 24.26 -5.79 -1.27
N GLN A 250 24.19 -4.47 -1.21
CA GLN A 250 24.08 -3.71 0.01
C GLN A 250 22.69 -3.06 0.07
N TYR A 251 22.08 -3.05 1.25
CA TYR A 251 20.85 -2.31 1.47
C TYR A 251 21.19 -0.95 2.05
N GLY A 252 20.93 0.12 1.31
CA GLY A 252 21.37 1.46 1.67
C GLY A 252 20.67 2.54 0.87
N PRO A 253 20.97 3.83 1.12
CA PRO A 253 20.36 4.92 0.37
C PRO A 253 20.63 4.75 -1.14
N LEU A 254 19.70 5.17 -1.97
CA LEU A 254 19.91 5.28 -3.42
C LEU A 254 21.25 5.99 -3.72
N PRO A 255 21.96 5.60 -4.79
CA PRO A 255 23.12 6.35 -5.25
C PRO A 255 22.77 7.83 -5.42
N ALA A 256 23.76 8.72 -5.27
CA ALA A 256 23.60 10.18 -5.42
C ALA A 256 23.01 10.63 -6.78
N LEU A 257 22.87 9.68 -7.70
CA LEU A 257 22.10 9.75 -8.94
C LEU A 257 20.61 10.03 -8.76
N PHE A 258 20.02 9.81 -7.59
CA PHE A 258 18.60 10.03 -7.37
C PHE A 258 18.37 11.06 -6.27
N PRO A 259 17.44 12.02 -6.45
CA PRO A 259 17.13 13.02 -5.43
C PRO A 259 16.45 12.40 -4.19
N GLN A 260 15.86 11.20 -4.34
CA GLN A 260 15.19 10.49 -3.27
C GLN A 260 16.17 9.65 -2.45
N GLN A 261 16.09 9.76 -1.12
CA GLN A 261 16.96 9.06 -0.17
C GLN A 261 16.35 7.74 0.36
N ARG A 262 15.45 7.12 -0.40
CA ARG A 262 14.83 5.85 0.04
C ARG A 262 15.84 4.72 -0.02
N PRO A 263 15.92 3.85 1.01
CA PRO A 263 16.84 2.75 0.98
C PRO A 263 16.38 1.70 -0.03
N VAL A 264 17.32 1.23 -0.84
CA VAL A 264 17.15 0.21 -1.87
C VAL A 264 18.25 -0.82 -1.75
N LEU A 265 17.99 -2.00 -2.28
CA LEU A 265 19.04 -2.97 -2.50
C LEU A 265 19.84 -2.53 -3.73
N GLN A 266 21.15 -2.44 -3.58
CA GLN A 266 22.04 -1.92 -4.62
C GLN A 266 23.34 -2.72 -4.73
N GLN A 267 23.87 -2.77 -5.95
CA GLN A 267 25.20 -3.29 -6.23
C GLN A 267 25.79 -2.54 -7.44
N ALA A 268 27.11 -2.38 -7.50
CA ALA A 268 27.76 -1.91 -8.72
C ALA A 268 27.43 -2.85 -9.89
N ALA A 269 27.18 -2.25 -11.06
CA ALA A 269 26.95 -2.96 -12.31
C ALA A 269 28.08 -2.65 -13.31
N PRO A 270 28.34 -3.53 -14.29
CA PRO A 270 29.26 -3.22 -15.38
C PRO A 270 28.75 -1.98 -16.16
N PRO A 271 29.59 -0.94 -16.35
CA PRO A 271 29.19 0.23 -17.12
C PRO A 271 29.07 -0.16 -18.60
N LEU A 272 27.92 0.14 -19.17
CA LEU A 272 27.62 -0.06 -20.59
C LEU A 272 27.80 1.25 -21.37
N ALA A 273 28.19 1.13 -22.64
CA ALA A 273 28.27 2.25 -23.57
C ALA A 273 26.88 2.69 -24.04
N LEU A 274 26.09 3.28 -23.13
CA LEU A 274 24.77 3.84 -23.43
C LEU A 274 24.89 5.35 -23.65
N ALA A 275 24.39 5.82 -24.78
CA ALA A 275 24.37 7.26 -25.08
C ALA A 275 23.48 8.00 -24.07
N PRO A 276 23.99 9.02 -23.34
CA PRO A 276 23.17 9.87 -22.49
C PRO A 276 22.29 10.81 -23.34
N ALA A 277 21.32 11.47 -22.70
CA ALA A 277 20.60 12.57 -23.35
C ALA A 277 21.59 13.64 -23.79
N GLY A 278 21.40 14.20 -24.98
CA GLY A 278 22.19 15.29 -25.52
C GLY A 278 21.54 16.64 -25.23
N LEU A 279 22.35 17.63 -24.86
CA LEU A 279 21.92 19.01 -24.67
C LEU A 279 22.69 19.91 -25.64
N THR A 280 22.01 20.50 -26.61
CA THR A 280 22.62 21.40 -27.59
C THR A 280 22.17 22.83 -27.31
N LEU A 281 23.11 23.72 -27.00
CA LEU A 281 22.84 25.15 -26.85
C LEU A 281 22.51 25.75 -28.22
N LEU A 282 21.34 26.40 -28.34
CA LEU A 282 20.89 27.07 -29.55
C LEU A 282 21.16 28.57 -29.49
N ALA A 283 20.96 29.19 -28.32
CA ALA A 283 21.25 30.59 -28.07
C ALA A 283 21.45 30.84 -26.57
N ASP A 284 22.37 31.73 -26.23
CA ASP A 284 22.50 32.35 -24.90
C ASP A 284 22.54 33.86 -25.11
N SER A 285 21.54 34.56 -24.58
CA SER A 285 21.35 36.00 -24.74
C SER A 285 21.27 36.67 -23.38
N GLN A 286 22.14 37.66 -23.15
CA GLN A 286 22.15 38.45 -21.93
C GLN A 286 20.94 39.40 -21.90
N LEU A 287 20.29 39.51 -20.75
CA LEU A 287 19.22 40.46 -20.46
C LEU A 287 19.63 41.39 -19.33
N THR A 288 18.95 42.54 -19.20
CA THR A 288 19.13 43.44 -18.06
C THR A 288 18.70 42.73 -16.76
N GLY A 289 19.66 42.18 -16.01
CA GLY A 289 19.43 41.46 -14.75
C GLY A 289 19.40 39.93 -14.85
N GLY A 290 19.73 39.33 -16.00
CA GLY A 290 19.71 37.89 -16.18
C GLY A 290 20.17 37.41 -17.56
N ARG A 291 19.83 36.18 -17.93
CA ARG A 291 20.08 35.62 -19.27
C ARG A 291 18.92 34.74 -19.73
N VAL A 292 18.74 34.64 -21.04
CA VAL A 292 17.83 33.69 -21.68
C VAL A 292 18.65 32.65 -22.41
N VAL A 293 18.44 31.39 -22.04
CA VAL A 293 19.15 30.24 -22.61
C VAL A 293 18.14 29.38 -23.35
N ARG A 294 18.41 29.13 -24.64
CA ARG A 294 17.63 28.23 -25.49
C ARG A 294 18.44 27.00 -25.82
N PHE A 295 17.86 25.82 -25.64
CA PHE A 295 18.52 24.55 -25.93
C PHE A 295 17.58 23.54 -26.57
N LEU A 296 18.19 22.60 -27.31
CA LEU A 296 17.53 21.42 -27.84
C LEU A 296 17.94 20.22 -26.99
N LEU A 297 16.94 19.60 -26.36
CA LEU A 297 17.10 18.46 -25.48
C LEU A 297 16.77 17.17 -26.24
N LYS A 298 17.79 16.38 -26.56
CA LYS A 298 17.63 15.12 -27.29
C LYS A 298 17.69 13.91 -26.36
N PRO A 299 16.83 12.89 -26.53
CA PRO A 299 16.86 11.68 -25.70
C PRO A 299 18.14 10.85 -25.79
N GLY A 300 18.95 11.05 -26.84
CA GLY A 300 20.28 10.42 -27.01
C GLY A 300 20.26 8.97 -27.50
N ARG A 301 19.19 8.23 -27.24
CA ARG A 301 19.00 6.83 -27.67
C ARG A 301 17.55 6.56 -28.09
N PRO A 302 17.29 5.54 -28.94
CA PRO A 302 15.93 5.19 -29.33
C PRO A 302 15.11 4.59 -28.16
N ALA A 303 13.78 4.54 -28.31
CA ALA A 303 12.85 3.90 -27.39
C ALA A 303 12.89 4.44 -25.94
N ILE A 304 13.16 5.73 -25.77
CA ILE A 304 13.02 6.41 -24.48
C ILE A 304 11.55 6.59 -24.14
N SER A 305 11.14 6.03 -23.01
CA SER A 305 9.79 6.12 -22.47
C SER A 305 9.55 7.39 -21.67
N SER A 306 10.58 7.91 -21.01
CA SER A 306 10.53 9.20 -20.36
C SER A 306 11.90 9.86 -20.23
N LEU A 307 11.91 11.19 -20.19
CA LEU A 307 13.07 12.02 -19.96
C LEU A 307 12.75 12.98 -18.82
N LEU A 308 13.53 12.91 -17.74
CA LEU A 308 13.43 13.79 -16.59
C LEU A 308 14.54 14.84 -16.67
N LEU A 309 14.16 16.11 -16.75
CA LEU A 309 15.03 17.26 -16.60
C LEU A 309 14.90 17.79 -15.17
N HIS A 310 16.02 17.83 -14.45
CA HIS A 310 16.10 18.40 -13.13
C HIS A 310 17.00 19.64 -13.19
N ILE A 311 16.43 20.79 -12.87
CA ILE A 311 17.12 22.08 -12.76
C ILE A 311 17.53 22.23 -11.30
N GLU A 312 18.84 22.16 -11.04
CA GLU A 312 19.37 22.17 -9.67
C GLU A 312 19.11 23.51 -8.98
N LYS A 313 19.02 23.45 -7.65
CA LYS A 313 18.82 24.62 -6.79
C LYS A 313 19.88 25.69 -7.05
N GLY A 314 19.49 26.96 -6.94
CA GLY A 314 20.38 28.11 -7.22
C GLY A 314 20.31 28.66 -8.64
N SER A 315 19.74 27.91 -9.61
CA SER A 315 19.63 28.39 -11.01
C SER A 315 18.66 29.57 -11.22
N ARG A 316 17.96 30.06 -10.17
CA ARG A 316 17.05 31.23 -10.17
C ARG A 316 16.20 31.40 -11.44
N LEU A 317 15.44 30.35 -11.75
CA LEU A 317 14.53 30.31 -12.90
C LEU A 317 13.38 31.31 -12.72
N ARG A 318 13.20 32.21 -13.70
CA ARG A 318 12.13 33.22 -13.72
C ARG A 318 10.97 32.81 -14.63
N ALA A 319 11.28 32.27 -15.81
CA ALA A 319 10.29 31.79 -16.77
C ALA A 319 10.85 30.59 -17.55
N MET A 320 9.95 29.72 -17.99
CA MET A 320 10.28 28.56 -18.81
C MET A 320 9.29 28.43 -19.96
N ARG A 321 9.81 28.10 -21.16
CA ARG A 321 8.99 27.68 -22.30
C ARG A 321 9.42 26.31 -22.78
N VAL A 322 8.45 25.46 -23.08
CA VAL A 322 8.64 24.11 -23.62
C VAL A 322 7.92 24.06 -24.97
N ALA A 323 8.64 23.73 -26.04
CA ALA A 323 8.12 23.72 -27.40
C ALA A 323 7.37 25.03 -27.77
N GLY A 324 7.87 26.17 -27.29
CA GLY A 324 7.28 27.50 -27.51
C GLY A 324 6.10 27.85 -26.59
N GLN A 325 5.56 26.92 -25.82
CA GLN A 325 4.50 27.17 -24.85
C GLN A 325 5.07 27.62 -23.51
N ALA A 326 4.52 28.69 -22.94
CA ALA A 326 4.96 29.20 -21.64
C ALA A 326 4.41 28.31 -20.51
N VAL A 327 5.28 27.94 -19.58
CA VAL A 327 4.89 27.20 -18.37
C VAL A 327 4.33 28.21 -17.34
N PRO A 328 3.16 27.95 -16.73
CA PRO A 328 2.60 28.85 -15.74
C PRO A 328 3.56 29.09 -14.57
N ALA A 329 3.71 30.34 -14.13
CA ALA A 329 4.62 30.68 -13.03
C ALA A 329 4.28 29.95 -11.71
N THR A 330 3.03 29.54 -11.51
CA THR A 330 2.58 28.75 -10.36
C THR A 330 3.12 27.31 -10.35
N GLU A 331 3.58 26.81 -11.49
CA GLU A 331 4.17 25.46 -11.62
C GLU A 331 5.70 25.49 -11.53
N LEU A 332 6.31 26.67 -11.60
CA LEU A 332 7.75 26.83 -11.43
C LEU A 332 8.09 26.81 -9.94
N SER A 333 9.08 26.00 -9.58
CA SER A 333 9.56 25.95 -8.21
C SER A 333 10.34 27.23 -7.87
N SER A 334 10.32 27.64 -6.60
CA SER A 334 11.13 28.77 -6.14
C SER A 334 12.63 28.44 -6.25
N ALA A 335 13.49 29.46 -6.20
CA ALA A 335 14.95 29.26 -6.30
C ALA A 335 15.57 28.32 -5.24
N GLU A 336 14.86 28.06 -4.14
CA GLU A 336 15.25 27.16 -3.05
C GLU A 336 14.88 25.68 -3.31
N GLN A 337 14.08 25.44 -4.34
CA GLN A 337 13.58 24.14 -4.74
C GLN A 337 14.05 23.82 -6.17
N ALA A 338 14.38 22.56 -6.40
CA ALA A 338 14.72 22.12 -7.75
C ALA A 338 13.44 22.08 -8.60
N THR A 339 13.55 22.50 -9.85
CA THR A 339 12.44 22.37 -10.81
C THR A 339 12.62 21.07 -11.58
N GLU A 340 11.57 20.25 -11.62
CA GLU A 340 11.55 18.98 -12.34
C GLU A 340 10.55 19.02 -13.49
N LEU A 341 10.99 18.62 -14.67
CA LEU A 341 10.14 18.49 -15.85
C LEU A 341 10.28 17.08 -16.41
N THR A 342 9.16 16.36 -16.53
CA THR A 342 9.13 15.01 -17.11
C THR A 342 8.45 15.04 -18.46
N PHE A 343 9.20 14.63 -19.48
CA PHE A 343 8.67 14.34 -20.80
C PHE A 343 8.31 12.86 -20.86
N LEU A 344 7.05 12.55 -21.17
CA LEU A 344 6.60 11.19 -21.45
C LEU A 344 6.61 10.97 -22.96
N ALA A 345 7.29 9.91 -23.42
CA ALA A 345 7.52 9.64 -24.84
C ALA A 345 8.09 10.86 -25.61
N PRO A 346 9.29 11.36 -25.25
CA PRO A 346 9.88 12.54 -25.89
C PRO A 346 10.12 12.32 -27.39
N HIS A 347 10.03 13.40 -28.17
CA HIS A 347 10.26 13.32 -29.61
C HIS A 347 11.70 12.86 -29.93
N PRO A 348 11.91 11.99 -30.94
CA PRO A 348 13.24 11.54 -31.33
C PRO A 348 14.18 12.68 -31.76
N GLU A 349 13.62 13.75 -32.35
CA GLU A 349 14.37 14.94 -32.76
C GLU A 349 14.72 15.88 -31.60
N GLY A 350 14.13 15.65 -30.43
CA GLY A 350 14.33 16.42 -29.21
C GLY A 350 13.26 17.48 -28.96
N GLU A 351 13.35 18.07 -27.78
CA GLU A 351 12.43 19.10 -27.28
C GLU A 351 13.16 20.43 -27.16
N GLN A 352 12.56 21.50 -27.71
CA GLN A 352 13.13 22.83 -27.55
C GLN A 352 12.68 23.43 -26.22
N LEU A 353 13.65 23.93 -25.46
CA LEU A 353 13.46 24.56 -24.17
C LEU A 353 14.06 25.96 -24.17
N GLU A 354 13.39 26.86 -23.46
CA GLU A 354 13.84 28.23 -23.23
C GLU A 354 13.70 28.53 -21.75
N LEU A 355 14.80 28.92 -21.11
CA LEU A 355 14.84 29.27 -19.70
C LEU A 355 15.29 30.73 -19.56
N GLU A 356 14.50 31.52 -18.84
CA GLU A 356 14.89 32.86 -18.38
C GLU A 356 15.41 32.75 -16.95
N LEU A 357 16.67 33.10 -16.74
CA LEU A 357 17.37 33.00 -15.47
C LEU A 357 17.70 34.40 -14.94
N THR A 358 17.77 34.55 -13.62
CA THR A 358 18.22 35.80 -12.97
C THR A 358 19.58 35.64 -12.30
N GLY A 359 20.46 36.62 -12.49
CA GLY A 359 21.81 36.63 -11.92
C GLY A 359 22.86 35.85 -12.73
N PRO A 360 24.14 35.89 -12.28
CA PRO A 360 25.29 35.35 -13.02
C PRO A 360 25.63 33.88 -12.70
N GLU A 361 24.82 33.20 -11.90
CA GLU A 361 25.12 31.84 -11.44
C GLU A 361 25.05 30.82 -12.60
N PRO A 362 25.90 29.78 -12.60
CA PRO A 362 25.91 28.77 -13.65
C PRO A 362 24.63 27.92 -13.61
N LEU A 363 24.11 27.59 -14.78
CA LEU A 363 22.93 26.74 -14.91
C LEU A 363 23.37 25.28 -14.81
N GLN A 364 22.94 24.60 -13.76
CA GLN A 364 23.22 23.17 -13.57
C GLN A 364 21.97 22.35 -13.88
N LEU A 365 22.10 21.47 -14.87
CA LEU A 365 21.04 20.59 -15.33
C LEU A 365 21.44 19.14 -15.15
N ALA A 366 20.54 18.35 -14.57
CA ALA A 366 20.64 16.91 -14.52
C ALA A 366 19.55 16.31 -15.41
N ILE A 367 19.95 15.51 -16.40
CA ILE A 367 19.00 14.87 -17.32
C ILE A 367 19.08 13.36 -17.12
N THR A 368 17.94 12.73 -16.85
CA THR A 368 17.82 11.28 -16.74
C THR A 368 16.89 10.75 -17.82
N THR A 369 17.38 9.85 -18.68
CA THR A 369 16.54 9.15 -19.65
C THR A 369 16.18 7.77 -19.14
N ARG A 370 14.96 7.34 -19.41
CA ARG A 370 14.44 6.03 -19.01
C ARG A 370 13.88 5.30 -20.21
N SER A 371 14.35 4.07 -20.43
CA SER A 371 13.72 3.11 -21.35
C SER A 371 13.13 1.95 -20.57
N LEU A 372 12.09 1.33 -21.12
CA LEU A 372 11.57 0.07 -20.62
C LEU A 372 12.53 -1.07 -20.97
N GLY A 373 12.59 -2.08 -20.12
CA GLY A 373 13.50 -3.20 -20.25
C GLY A 373 14.88 -2.93 -19.62
N LEU A 374 15.54 -4.01 -19.26
CA LEU A 374 16.92 -4.01 -18.81
C LEU A 374 17.86 -3.96 -20.03
N PRO A 375 19.06 -3.37 -19.91
CA PRO A 375 19.97 -3.32 -21.03
C PRO A 375 20.53 -4.72 -21.31
N PRO A 376 21.06 -4.99 -22.53
CA PRO A 376 21.69 -6.26 -22.83
C PRO A 376 22.99 -6.39 -22.04
N VAL A 377 22.94 -7.10 -20.91
CA VAL A 377 24.10 -7.39 -20.08
C VAL A 377 24.50 -8.84 -20.31
N PRO A 378 25.81 -9.13 -20.49
CA PRO A 378 26.30 -10.49 -20.46
C PRO A 378 25.79 -11.20 -19.19
N ASP A 379 25.41 -12.47 -19.33
CA ASP A 379 25.08 -13.36 -18.20
C ASP A 379 23.78 -13.07 -17.43
N LEU A 380 22.91 -12.15 -17.91
CA LEU A 380 21.56 -12.02 -17.36
C LEU A 380 20.60 -13.01 -18.05
N PRO A 381 20.14 -14.08 -17.38
CA PRO A 381 19.21 -15.02 -17.99
C PRO A 381 17.84 -14.37 -18.26
N PRO A 382 17.09 -14.83 -19.27
CA PRO A 382 15.74 -14.36 -19.49
C PRO A 382 14.87 -14.66 -18.25
N LEU A 383 13.82 -13.85 -18.06
CA LEU A 383 12.83 -14.11 -17.02
C LEU A 383 12.13 -15.45 -17.30
N PRO A 384 12.08 -16.39 -16.33
CA PRO A 384 11.25 -17.58 -16.46
C PRO A 384 9.77 -17.19 -16.47
N SER A 385 8.90 -18.05 -17.02
CA SER A 385 7.46 -17.81 -17.07
C SER A 385 6.78 -17.68 -15.71
N THR A 386 7.44 -18.14 -14.64
CA THR A 386 6.99 -18.01 -13.24
C THR A 386 7.31 -16.66 -12.62
N LEU A 387 7.98 -15.75 -13.34
CA LEU A 387 8.32 -14.41 -12.89
C LEU A 387 7.81 -13.33 -13.84
N VAL A 388 7.38 -12.21 -13.27
CA VAL A 388 7.02 -11.02 -14.03
C VAL A 388 7.64 -9.77 -13.39
N PRO A 389 7.97 -8.74 -14.19
CA PRO A 389 8.34 -7.44 -13.66
C PRO A 389 7.28 -6.90 -12.70
N ALA A 390 7.71 -6.43 -11.53
CA ALA A 390 6.86 -5.70 -10.61
C ALA A 390 6.36 -4.41 -11.28
N PRO A 391 5.17 -3.89 -10.90
CA PRO A 391 4.72 -2.60 -11.39
C PRO A 391 5.57 -1.46 -10.80
N GLY A 392 5.47 -0.28 -11.40
CA GLY A 392 6.07 0.94 -10.88
C GLY A 392 7.09 1.58 -11.81
N TYR A 393 7.39 2.86 -11.54
CA TYR A 393 8.20 3.68 -12.44
C TYR A 393 9.60 3.12 -12.69
N ASN A 394 10.27 2.60 -11.66
CA ASN A 394 11.66 2.12 -11.80
C ASN A 394 11.75 0.67 -12.26
N SER A 395 10.73 -0.15 -12.05
CA SER A 395 10.83 -1.60 -12.26
C SER A 395 11.11 -1.97 -13.71
N PHE A 396 12.14 -2.79 -13.93
CA PHE A 396 12.60 -3.27 -15.24
C PHE A 396 12.84 -2.13 -16.23
N THR A 397 13.69 -1.19 -15.82
CA THR A 397 14.08 -0.04 -16.64
C THR A 397 15.58 0.10 -16.75
N THR A 398 16.00 0.77 -17.82
CA THR A 398 17.36 1.26 -18.00
C THR A 398 17.32 2.77 -17.87
N GLN A 399 18.09 3.31 -16.93
CA GLN A 399 18.16 4.73 -16.64
C GLN A 399 19.58 5.25 -16.88
N VAL A 400 19.70 6.36 -17.59
CA VAL A 400 20.99 7.00 -17.87
C VAL A 400 20.89 8.46 -17.46
N ARG A 401 21.69 8.86 -16.46
CA ARG A 401 21.78 10.23 -15.97
C ARG A 401 23.05 10.90 -16.48
N GLN A 402 22.92 12.15 -16.90
CA GLN A 402 24.03 13.02 -17.29
C GLN A 402 23.88 14.40 -16.65
N LEU A 403 25.01 14.98 -16.24
CA LEU A 403 25.09 16.34 -15.72
C LEU A 403 25.62 17.30 -16.78
N TYR A 404 25.03 18.49 -16.82
CA TYR A 404 25.42 19.59 -17.70
C TYR A 404 25.59 20.86 -16.86
N GLN A 405 26.66 21.61 -17.13
CA GLN A 405 26.91 22.93 -16.54
C GLN A 405 27.12 23.94 -17.66
N LEU A 406 26.37 25.06 -17.61
CA LEU A 406 26.30 26.10 -18.64
C LEU A 406 26.41 27.52 -18.06
#